data_AF-A0A7J3A3X4-F1
#
_entry.id   AF-A0A7J3A3X4-F1
#
_cell.length_a   1.000
_cell.length_b   1.000
_cell.length_c   1.000
_cell.angle_alpha   90.00
_cell.angle_beta   90.00
_cell.angle_gamma   90.00
#
_symmetry.space_group_name_H-M   'P 1'
#
loop_
_entity.id
_entity.type
_entity.pdbx_description
1 polymer ?
#
loop_
_entity_poly.entity_id
_entity_poly.type
_entity_poly.pdbx_seq_one_letter_code
_entity_poly.pdbx_strand_id
1 'polypeptide(L)'
;MSLFLEPYIPEQIIDYFESISNLTAKVYGRYLVYAGGETIVIIGYPISGEYREEDIVKMIHESLDKKIEDIIVIAPWLPRSLRFEEVKSDNYYRLTL
;
A
#
# COMPACT_ATOMS: atom_id res chain seq x y z
N MET A 1 -25.47 -13.91 -10.41
CA MET A 1 -24.31 -13.03 -10.69
C MET A 1 -24.38 -11.89 -9.70
N SER A 2 -23.50 -11.89 -8.69
CA SER A 2 -23.47 -10.81 -7.69
C SER A 2 -22.99 -9.52 -8.36
N LEU A 3 -23.73 -8.43 -8.19
CA LEU A 3 -23.52 -7.10 -8.79
C LEU A 3 -22.78 -6.17 -7.82
N PHE A 4 -21.93 -6.72 -6.96
CA PHE A 4 -21.18 -5.95 -5.97
C PHE A 4 -19.69 -6.08 -6.26
N LEU A 5 -19.06 -4.96 -6.62
CA LEU A 5 -17.63 -4.76 -6.44
C LEU A 5 -17.43 -4.58 -4.94
N GLU A 6 -16.79 -5.52 -4.28
CA GLU A 6 -16.37 -5.34 -2.89
C GLU A 6 -15.39 -4.16 -2.87
N PRO A 7 -15.71 -3.02 -2.22
CA PRO A 7 -14.73 -1.97 -2.06
C PRO A 7 -13.69 -2.49 -1.06
N TYR A 8 -12.53 -2.87 -1.58
CA TYR A 8 -11.36 -3.26 -0.79
C TYR A 8 -10.82 -1.99 -0.11
N ILE A 9 -11.39 -1.66 1.06
CA ILE A 9 -11.08 -0.46 1.84
C ILE A 9 -10.93 -0.81 3.34
N PRO A 10 -9.93 -1.62 3.73
CA PRO A 10 -9.33 -1.47 5.05
C PRO A 10 -8.16 -0.46 5.05
N GLU A 11 -7.32 -0.47 4.01
CA GLU A 11 -6.01 0.20 4.01
C GLU A 11 -6.07 1.72 3.80
N GLN A 12 -7.25 2.28 3.51
CA GLN A 12 -7.48 3.73 3.45
C GLN A 12 -8.16 4.30 4.70
N ILE A 13 -8.47 3.46 5.71
CA ILE A 13 -8.87 3.95 7.03
C ILE A 13 -7.60 4.31 7.79
N ILE A 14 -7.13 5.54 7.56
CA ILE A 14 -5.87 6.07 8.08
C ILE A 14 -5.73 5.79 9.58
N ASP A 15 -6.72 6.20 10.38
CA ASP A 15 -6.68 6.05 11.84
C ASP A 15 -6.48 4.59 12.29
N TYR A 16 -7.14 3.65 11.61
CA TYR A 16 -7.01 2.23 11.91
C TYR A 16 -5.59 1.75 11.61
N PHE A 17 -5.11 2.00 10.39
CA PHE A 17 -3.80 1.51 9.95
C PHE A 17 -2.66 2.13 10.78
N GLU A 18 -2.72 3.42 11.07
CA GLU A 18 -1.74 4.08 11.94
C GLU A 18 -1.74 3.47 13.35
N SER A 19 -2.92 3.20 13.92
CA SER A 19 -3.05 2.67 15.29
C SER A 19 -2.42 1.29 15.48
N ILE A 20 -2.41 0.44 14.43
CA ILE A 20 -1.92 -0.95 14.52
C ILE A 20 -0.50 -1.12 13.99
N SER A 21 -0.02 -0.22 13.14
CA SER A 21 1.29 -0.35 12.46
C SER A 21 2.38 0.54 13.06
N ASN A 22 2.01 1.57 13.83
CA ASN A 22 2.92 2.63 14.27
C ASN A 22 3.60 3.38 13.10
N LEU A 23 3.03 3.28 11.89
CA LEU A 23 3.40 4.07 10.72
C LEU A 23 2.48 5.30 10.62
N THR A 24 2.93 6.34 9.94
CA THR A 24 2.12 7.56 9.71
C THR A 24 1.76 7.70 8.24
N ALA A 25 0.49 7.99 7.97
CA ALA A 25 -0.05 8.30 6.67
C ALA A 25 0.53 9.60 6.12
N LYS A 26 0.96 9.56 4.87
CA LYS A 26 1.48 10.69 4.11
C LYS A 26 0.97 10.59 2.68
N VAL A 27 0.96 11.73 2.00
CA VAL A 27 0.68 11.78 0.57
C VAL A 27 2.00 11.90 -0.18
N TYR A 28 2.24 10.97 -1.10
CA TYR A 28 3.33 11.04 -2.06
C TYR A 28 2.74 11.19 -3.46
N GLY A 29 2.86 12.41 -4.03
CA GLY A 29 2.20 12.76 -5.29
C GLY A 29 0.68 12.62 -5.16
N ARG A 30 0.15 11.54 -5.72
CA ARG A 30 -1.29 11.19 -5.73
C ARG A 30 -1.60 9.88 -4.99
N TYR A 31 -0.63 9.33 -4.28
CA TYR A 31 -0.74 8.05 -3.59
C TYR A 31 -0.68 8.26 -2.08
N LEU A 32 -1.43 7.43 -1.36
CA LEU A 32 -1.30 7.28 0.07
C LEU A 32 -0.08 6.38 0.34
N VAL A 33 0.77 6.81 1.25
CA VAL A 33 1.87 5.99 1.76
C VAL A 33 1.84 6.03 3.29
N TYR A 34 2.15 4.91 3.94
CA TYR A 34 2.40 4.90 5.38
C TYR A 34 3.90 4.76 5.59
N ALA A 35 4.51 5.61 6.41
CA ALA A 35 5.95 5.60 6.63
C ALA A 35 6.29 5.83 8.10
N GLY A 36 7.31 5.11 8.58
CA GLY A 36 7.81 5.20 9.95
C GLY A 36 9.03 4.31 10.12
N GLY A 37 10.03 4.77 10.90
CA GLY A 37 11.30 4.06 11.01
C GLY A 37 11.96 3.85 9.64
N GLU A 38 12.30 2.60 9.33
CA GLU A 38 12.91 2.15 8.07
C GLU A 38 11.91 1.41 7.18
N THR A 39 10.61 1.60 7.42
CA THR A 39 9.52 0.95 6.67
C THR A 39 8.69 1.99 5.91
N ILE A 40 8.32 1.63 4.68
CA ILE A 40 7.28 2.32 3.90
C ILE A 40 6.28 1.32 3.32
N VAL A 41 4.99 1.64 3.43
CA VAL A 41 3.90 0.93 2.78
C VAL A 41 3.33 1.84 1.70
N ILE A 42 3.41 1.41 0.45
CA ILE A 42 2.92 2.13 -0.73
C ILE A 42 1.55 1.57 -1.10
N ILE A 43 0.51 2.40 -1.01
CA ILE A 43 -0.85 2.03 -1.42
C ILE A 43 -1.01 2.40 -2.89
N GLY A 44 -0.98 1.39 -3.77
CA GLY A 44 -1.20 1.50 -5.22
C GLY A 44 -2.64 1.79 -5.63
N TYR A 45 -3.44 2.42 -4.77
CA TYR A 45 -4.74 2.97 -5.10
C TYR A 45 -4.64 4.50 -5.00
N PRO A 46 -4.46 5.21 -6.13
CA PRO A 46 -4.26 6.64 -6.11
C PRO A 46 -5.52 7.35 -5.58
N ILE A 47 -5.31 8.42 -4.81
CA ILE A 47 -6.36 9.29 -4.27
C ILE A 47 -7.15 9.95 -5.41
N SER A 48 -6.51 10.16 -6.56
CA SER A 48 -7.15 10.70 -7.76
C SER A 48 -6.53 10.17 -9.05
N GLY A 49 -7.37 9.96 -10.08
CA GLY A 49 -6.99 9.47 -11.41
C GLY A 49 -6.63 7.97 -11.46
N GLU A 50 -5.91 7.55 -12.50
CA GLU A 50 -5.67 6.11 -12.81
C GLU A 50 -4.32 5.57 -12.34
N TYR A 51 -4.28 4.39 -11.75
CA TYR A 51 -3.03 3.73 -11.36
C TYR A 51 -2.02 3.65 -12.52
N ARG A 52 -0.76 3.95 -12.23
CA ARG A 52 0.38 3.84 -13.15
C ARG A 52 1.51 3.06 -12.50
N GLU A 53 2.02 2.03 -13.18
CA GLU A 53 3.15 1.23 -12.67
C GLU A 53 4.40 2.10 -12.48
N GLU A 54 4.60 3.07 -13.36
CA GLU A 54 5.77 3.95 -13.36
C GLU A 54 5.85 4.81 -12.10
N ASP A 55 4.70 5.22 -11.56
CA ASP A 55 4.63 5.99 -10.32
C ASP A 55 5.09 5.13 -9.13
N ILE A 56 4.69 3.86 -9.09
CA ILE A 56 5.12 2.90 -8.05
C ILE A 56 6.62 2.63 -8.14
N VAL A 57 7.12 2.36 -9.36
CA VAL A 57 8.55 2.12 -9.60
C VAL A 57 9.38 3.32 -9.15
N LYS A 58 8.93 4.54 -9.46
CA LYS A 58 9.59 5.76 -9.01
C LYS A 58 9.63 5.85 -7.48
N MET A 59 8.50 5.63 -6.79
CA MET A 59 8.45 5.65 -5.33
C MET A 59 9.38 4.62 -4.69
N ILE A 60 9.49 3.43 -5.26
CA ILE A 60 10.39 2.38 -4.77
C ILE A 60 11.84 2.83 -4.91
N HIS A 61 12.27 3.29 -6.09
CA HIS A 61 13.65 3.74 -6.29
C HIS A 61 14.01 4.90 -5.36
N GLU A 62 13.12 5.89 -5.19
CA GLU A 62 13.37 6.99 -4.27
C GLU A 62 13.41 6.56 -2.80
N SER A 63 12.69 5.50 -2.43
CA SER A 63 12.75 4.93 -1.08
C SER A 63 14.06 4.18 -0.85
N LEU A 64 14.53 3.42 -1.85
CA LEU A 64 15.83 2.75 -1.83
C LEU A 64 16.99 3.76 -1.75
N ASP A 65 16.92 4.88 -2.48
CA ASP A 65 17.91 5.96 -2.41
C ASP A 65 18.01 6.58 -1.01
N LYS A 66 16.89 6.58 -0.28
CA LYS A 66 16.79 7.03 1.12
C LYS A 66 17.17 5.94 2.14
N LYS A 67 17.59 4.76 1.68
CA LYS A 67 17.94 3.60 2.50
C LYS A 67 16.78 3.09 3.37
N ILE A 68 15.56 3.16 2.84
CA ILE A 68 14.43 2.45 3.44
C ILE A 68 14.68 0.95 3.27
N GLU A 69 14.63 0.20 4.37
CA GLU A 69 14.97 -1.23 4.38
C GLU A 69 13.76 -2.10 4.01
N ASP A 70 12.56 -1.70 4.44
CA ASP A 70 11.34 -2.46 4.24
C ASP A 70 10.33 -1.68 3.39
N ILE A 71 10.07 -2.18 2.19
CA ILE A 71 9.18 -1.55 1.21
C ILE A 71 8.05 -2.54 0.90
N ILE A 72 6.86 -2.23 1.41
CA ILE A 72 5.64 -3.01 1.20
C ILE A 72 4.80 -2.30 0.14
N VAL A 73 4.28 -3.05 -0.83
CA VAL A 73 3.43 -2.50 -1.90
C VAL A 73 2.10 -3.23 -1.91
N ILE A 74 1.02 -2.47 -1.71
CA ILE A 74 -0.36 -2.97 -1.75
C ILE A 74 -1.02 -2.34 -2.97
N ALA A 75 -1.14 -3.10 -4.06
CA ALA A 75 -1.58 -2.58 -5.35
C ALA A 75 -2.40 -3.63 -6.12
N PRO A 76 -3.28 -3.21 -7.06
CA PRO A 76 -4.08 -4.14 -7.85
C PRO A 76 -3.23 -5.03 -8.77
N TRP A 77 -2.06 -4.54 -9.18
CA TRP A 77 -0.99 -5.32 -9.78
C TRP A 77 0.36 -4.71 -9.44
N LEU A 78 1.41 -5.53 -9.50
CA LEU A 78 2.78 -5.13 -9.18
C LEU A 78 3.58 -4.82 -10.45
N PRO A 79 4.46 -3.80 -10.45
CA PRO A 79 5.29 -3.47 -11.60
C PRO A 79 6.13 -4.65 -12.07
N ARG A 80 6.02 -5.01 -13.35
CA ARG A 80 6.71 -6.20 -13.91
C ARG A 80 8.23 -6.06 -13.97
N SER A 81 8.73 -4.82 -13.93
CA SER A 81 10.15 -4.50 -13.94
C SER A 81 10.86 -4.82 -12.62
N LEU A 82 10.10 -5.09 -11.55
CA LEU A 82 10.60 -5.35 -10.23
C LEU A 82 10.27 -6.78 -9.79
N ARG A 83 11.09 -7.32 -8.89
CA ARG A 83 10.83 -8.61 -8.24
C ARG A 83 10.28 -8.34 -6.85
N PHE A 84 9.15 -8.96 -6.56
CA PHE A 84 8.51 -8.89 -5.26
C PHE A 84 8.50 -10.29 -4.65
N GLU A 85 8.77 -10.35 -3.35
CA GLU A 85 8.47 -11.53 -2.56
C GLU A 85 7.00 -11.42 -2.12
N GLU A 86 6.18 -12.43 -2.49
CA GLU A 86 4.77 -12.45 -2.08
C GLU A 86 4.69 -12.87 -0.62
N VAL A 87 4.48 -11.90 0.27
CA VAL A 87 4.24 -12.15 1.69
C VAL A 87 2.75 -12.42 1.88
N LYS A 88 2.35 -13.69 1.94
CA LYS A 88 0.99 -14.08 2.33
C LYS A 88 0.83 -13.99 3.85
N SER A 89 0.33 -12.87 4.35
CA SER A 89 0.13 -12.67 5.80
C SER A 89 -1.25 -12.12 6.19
N ASP A 90 -2.27 -12.23 5.36
CA ASP A 90 -3.59 -11.75 5.77
C ASP A 90 -4.46 -12.90 6.29
N ASN A 91 -4.58 -12.99 7.62
CA ASN A 91 -5.66 -13.74 8.26
C ASN A 91 -6.85 -12.81 8.47
N TYR A 92 -7.83 -12.84 7.56
CA TYR A 92 -9.09 -12.13 7.73
C TYR A 92 -10.01 -12.91 8.67
N TYR A 93 -10.35 -12.34 9.82
CA TYR A 93 -11.31 -12.91 10.76
C TYR A 93 -12.67 -12.22 10.61
N ARG A 94 -13.72 -13.01 10.33
CA ARG A 94 -15.10 -12.50 10.33
C ARG A 94 -15.66 -12.53 11.75
N LEU A 95 -15.87 -11.35 12.34
CA LEU A 95 -16.69 -11.25 13.54
C LEU A 95 -18.16 -11.46 13.16
N THR A 96 -18.81 -12.45 13.77
CA THR A 96 -20.26 -12.63 13.70
C THR A 96 -20.81 -12.23 15.06
N LEU A 97 -21.53 -11.09 15.11
CA LEU A 97 -22.30 -10.66 16.27
C LEU A 97 -23.76 -11.11 16.13
#